data_AF-A0A957AXQ6-F1
#
_entry.id   AF-A0A957AXQ6-F1
#
_cell.length_a   1.000
_cell.length_b   1.000
_cell.length_c   1.000
_cell.angle_alpha   90.00
_cell.angle_beta   90.00
_cell.angle_gamma   90.00
#
_symmetry.space_group_name_H-M   'P 1'
#
loop_
_entity.id
_entity.type
_entity.pdbx_description
1 polymer ?
#
loop_
_entity_poly.entity_id
_entity_poly.type
_entity_poly.pdbx_seq_one_letter_code
_entity_poly.pdbx_strand_id
1 'polypeptide(L)' 'MNKVFSFSAGAICGALVGGVLVLLFTPASGEDLLQAANDRWQAALNEGRQAMEQRRRELESQFQQTSGVG' A
#
# COMPACT_ATOMS: atom_id res chain seq x y z
N MET A 1 22.64 10.76 -44.46
CA MET A 1 21.40 10.51 -43.67
C MET A 1 21.27 9.11 -43.05
N ASN A 2 22.00 8.09 -43.51
CA ASN A 2 21.74 6.68 -43.11
C ASN A 2 21.95 6.37 -41.61
N LYS A 3 22.85 7.09 -40.92
CA LYS A 3 23.08 6.95 -39.47
C LYS A 3 21.90 7.40 -38.61
N VAL A 4 21.19 8.43 -39.06
CA VAL A 4 20.03 8.95 -38.33
C VAL A 4 18.87 7.95 -38.44
N PHE A 5 18.74 7.29 -39.60
CA PHE A 5 17.75 6.26 -39.85
C PHE A 5 18.03 4.96 -39.06
N SER A 6 19.30 4.55 -38.96
CA SER A 6 19.66 3.39 -38.13
C SER A 6 19.46 3.67 -36.64
N PHE A 7 19.69 4.92 -36.20
CA PHE A 7 19.42 5.34 -34.83
C PHE A 7 17.93 5.34 -34.50
N SER A 8 17.08 5.90 -35.38
CA SER A 8 15.63 5.92 -35.17
C SER A 8 15.04 4.51 -35.13
N ALA A 9 15.51 3.60 -35.98
CA ALA A 9 15.11 2.19 -35.92
C ALA A 9 15.47 1.55 -34.59
N GLY A 10 16.67 1.81 -34.07
CA GLY A 10 17.09 1.36 -32.74
C GLY A 10 16.24 1.95 -31.61
N ALA A 11 15.94 3.25 -31.67
CA ALA A 11 15.10 3.93 -30.67
C ALA A 11 13.67 3.37 -30.63
N ILE A 12 13.07 3.09 -31.80
CA ILE A 12 11.74 2.49 -31.89
C ILE A 12 11.75 1.07 -31.31
N CYS A 13 12.75 0.25 -31.67
CA CYS A 13 12.91 -1.09 -31.07
C CYS A 13 13.08 -1.02 -29.55
N GLY A 14 13.92 -0.11 -29.07
CA GLY A 14 14.14 0.11 -27.64
C GLY A 14 12.87 0.54 -26.92
N ALA A 15 12.10 1.45 -27.50
CA ALA A 15 10.82 1.91 -26.94
C ALA A 15 9.78 0.78 -26.90
N LEU A 16 9.72 -0.08 -27.92
CA LEU A 16 8.82 -1.23 -27.94
C LEU A 16 9.18 -2.25 -26.85
N VAL A 17 10.45 -2.64 -26.77
CA VAL A 17 10.92 -3.60 -25.75
C VAL A 17 10.75 -3.02 -24.35
N GLY A 18 11.15 -1.77 -24.15
CA GLY A 18 10.99 -1.06 -22.87
C GLY A 18 9.52 -0.91 -22.47
N GLY A 19 8.64 -0.58 -23.40
CA GLY A 19 7.20 -0.47 -23.16
C GLY A 19 6.56 -1.80 -22.77
N VAL A 20 6.93 -2.91 -23.44
CA VAL A 20 6.47 -4.25 -23.07
C VAL A 20 6.96 -4.63 -21.67
N LEU A 21 8.23 -4.33 -21.33
CA LEU A 21 8.75 -4.57 -19.99
C LEU A 21 8.01 -3.74 -18.94
N VAL A 22 7.73 -2.47 -19.20
CA VAL A 22 6.92 -1.64 -18.29
C VAL A 22 5.53 -2.26 -18.12
N LEU A 23 4.86 -2.70 -19.18
CA LEU A 23 3.53 -3.31 -19.06
C LEU A 23 3.55 -4.64 -18.29
N LEU A 24 4.61 -5.44 -18.43
CA LEU A 24 4.73 -6.76 -17.80
C LEU A 24 5.22 -6.68 -16.35
N PHE A 25 6.08 -5.71 -16.03
CA PHE A 25 6.69 -5.55 -14.72
C PHE A 25 6.06 -4.44 -13.87
N THR A 26 5.26 -3.54 -14.45
CA THR A 26 4.46 -2.60 -13.65
C THR A 26 3.52 -3.44 -12.79
N PRO A 27 3.69 -3.44 -11.45
CA PRO A 27 2.66 -4.00 -10.59
C PRO A 27 1.35 -3.27 -10.91
N ALA A 28 0.22 -3.97 -10.80
CA ALA A 28 -1.14 -3.55 -11.16
C ALA A 28 -1.37 -2.02 -11.26
N SER A 29 -2.26 -1.58 -12.18
CA SER A 29 -2.64 -0.17 -12.39
C SER A 29 -2.50 0.64 -11.11
N GLY A 30 -1.79 1.77 -11.13
CA GLY A 30 -1.43 2.49 -9.89
C GLY A 30 -2.61 2.75 -8.94
N GLU A 31 -3.82 2.83 -9.49
CA GLU A 31 -5.10 2.92 -8.77
C GLU A 31 -5.42 1.67 -7.92
N ASP A 32 -5.23 0.45 -8.45
CA ASP A 32 -5.45 -0.81 -7.74
C ASP A 32 -4.45 -0.98 -6.58
N LEU A 33 -3.18 -0.61 -6.80
CA LEU A 33 -2.15 -0.64 -5.76
C LEU A 33 -2.43 0.37 -4.65
N LEU A 34 -2.86 1.58 -5.04
CA LEU A 34 -3.21 2.63 -4.09
C LEU A 34 -4.44 2.21 -3.28
N GLN A 35 -5.44 1.62 -3.93
CA GLN A 35 -6.65 1.12 -3.28
C GLN A 35 -6.32 -0.02 -2.29
N ALA A 36 -5.54 -1.01 -2.71
CA ALA A 36 -5.10 -2.09 -1.83
C ALA A 36 -4.24 -1.58 -0.64
N ALA A 37 -3.40 -0.57 -0.86
CA ALA A 37 -2.62 0.05 0.21
C ALA A 37 -3.53 0.82 1.19
N ASN A 38 -4.51 1.56 0.69
CA ASN A 38 -5.49 2.25 1.51
C ASN A 38 -6.32 1.26 2.34
N ASP A 39 -6.79 0.16 1.73
CA ASP A 39 -7.61 -0.84 2.41
C ASP A 39 -6.82 -1.52 3.54
N ARG A 40 -5.56 -1.89 3.31
CA ARG A 40 -4.70 -2.43 4.37
C ARG A 40 -4.52 -1.43 5.51
N TRP A 41 -4.34 -0.16 5.17
CA TRP A 41 -4.09 0.90 6.15
C TRP A 41 -5.32 1.13 7.03
N GLN A 42 -6.51 1.18 6.42
CA GLN A 42 -7.76 1.29 7.15
C GLN A 42 -8.02 0.09 8.05
N ALA A 43 -7.72 -1.12 7.59
CA ALA A 43 -7.81 -2.34 8.40
C ALA A 43 -6.91 -2.24 9.65
N ALA A 44 -5.64 -1.88 9.47
CA ALA A 44 -4.68 -1.71 10.57
C ALA A 44 -5.13 -0.63 11.59
N LEU A 45 -5.66 0.50 11.11
CA LEU A 45 -6.20 1.54 11.99
C LEU A 45 -7.43 1.07 12.78
N ASN A 46 -8.32 0.31 12.14
CA ASN A 46 -9.49 -0.24 12.81
C ASN A 46 -9.10 -1.26 13.88
N GLU A 47 -8.17 -2.16 13.59
CA GLU A 47 -7.64 -3.11 14.57
C GLU A 47 -6.99 -2.38 15.76
N GLY A 48 -6.19 -1.35 15.50
CA GLY A 48 -5.59 -0.53 16.56
C GLY A 48 -6.62 0.17 17.44
N ARG A 49 -7.68 0.72 16.85
CA ARG A 49 -8.80 1.32 17.62
C ARG A 49 -9.52 0.30 18.48
N GLN A 50 -9.82 -0.88 17.94
CA GLN A 50 -10.48 -1.94 18.69
C GLN A 50 -9.61 -2.43 19.86
N ALA A 51 -8.31 -2.60 19.65
CA ALA A 51 -7.38 -2.98 20.71
C ALA A 51 -7.34 -1.91 21.83
N MET A 52 -7.33 -0.62 21.46
CA MET A 52 -7.37 0.47 22.44
C MET A 52 -8.69 0.50 23.24
N GLU A 53 -9.83 0.28 22.58
CA GLU A 53 -11.11 0.18 23.28
C GLU A 53 -11.18 -1.03 24.23
N GLN A 54 -10.66 -2.18 23.81
CA GLN A 54 -10.57 -3.37 24.67
C GLN A 54 -9.71 -3.08 25.90
N ARG A 55 -8.52 -2.50 25.71
CA ARG A 55 -7.64 -2.09 26.82
C ARG A 55 -8.31 -1.10 27.76
N ARG A 56 -9.05 -0.14 27.23
CA ARG A 56 -9.78 0.83 28.06
C ARG A 56 -10.81 0.14 28.95
N ARG A 57 -11.60 -0.80 28.41
CA ARG A 57 -12.59 -1.57 29.18
C ARG A 57 -11.91 -2.44 30.25
N GLU A 58 -10.78 -3.06 29.91
CA GLU A 58 -9.95 -3.81 30.87
C GLU A 58 -9.48 -2.92 32.02
N LEU A 59 -8.96 -1.72 31.72
CA LEU A 59 -8.50 -0.78 32.75
C LEU A 59 -9.65 -0.24 33.60
N GLU A 60 -10.80 0.10 33.01
CA GLU A 60 -12.00 0.54 33.76
C GLU A 60 -12.47 -0.56 34.73
N SER A 61 -12.44 -1.83 34.31
CA SER A 61 -12.79 -2.96 35.18
C SER A 61 -11.79 -3.15 36.34
N GLN A 62 -10.50 -2.91 36.09
CA GLN A 62 -9.44 -2.99 37.11
C GLN A 62 -9.51 -1.81 38.09
N PHE A 63 -9.81 -0.61 37.60
CA PHE A 63 -10.05 0.55 38.46
C PHE A 63 -11.27 0.36 39.35
N GLN A 64 -12.36 -0.23 38.85
CA GLN A 64 -13.52 -0.55 39.70
C GLN A 64 -13.20 -1.61 40.75
N GLN A 65 -12.40 -2.62 40.41
CA GLN A 65 -11.95 -3.64 41.36
C GLN A 65 -10.98 -3.08 42.41
N THR A 66 -10.09 -2.17 42.04
CA THR A 66 -9.05 -1.64 42.93
C THR A 66 -9.53 -0.45 43.77
N SER A 67 -10.42 0.39 43.23
CA SER A 67 -11.01 1.55 43.93
C SER A 67 -12.20 1.18 44.82
N GLY A 68 -12.60 -0.10 44.86
CA GLY A 68 -13.57 -0.67 45.80
C GLY A 68 -12.94 -1.05 47.15
N VAL A 69 -12.04 -0.23 47.68
CA VAL A 69 -11.43 -0.41 49.02
C VAL A 69 -11.55 0.87 49.82
N GLY A 70 -12.43 0.81 50.84
CA GLY A 70 -12.26 1.37 52.19
C GLY A 70 -12.02 2.86 52.34
#